data_AF-A0A0R2CJ71-F1
#
_entry.id   AF-A0A0R2CJ71-F1
#
_cell.length_a   1.000
_cell.length_b   1.000
_cell.length_c   1.000
_cell.angle_alpha   90.00
_cell.angle_beta   90.00
_cell.angle_gamma   90.00
#
_symmetry.space_group_name_H-M   'P 1'
#
loop_
_entity.id
_entity.type
_entity.pdbx_description
1 polymer ?
#
loop_
_entity_poly.entity_id
_entity_poly.type
_entity_poly.pdbx_seq_one_letter_code
_entity_poly.pdbx_strand_id
1 'polypeptide(L)'
;MRTIKTNAWYRLGFITVALAVIAVSINLFFAPHGVAAGGSTGLAIILFEVWRVPVALSTMGINVALLILAYFLVDRATSVRILYGSLMLPVIMAVLPITKVVQDKLLAIVVGSILIAIGFAMLYMVDASSGGTTVPPLILKKHFGIRTENSLFVIDVVVSSLNIIVSGWEAFILAAFSLLITRMVMNYIATGLDRKRMLHVVSDRQLPTIMRVITDTYGAAVTTVLVAGDDAGDGRDVLLVVTDQPEYKDVVRLIHSLDVHALIISAEVADVHAGQ
;
A
#
# COMPACT_ATOMS: atom_id res chain seq x y z
N MET A 1 0.65 -9.73 15.29
CA MET A 1 1.68 -8.87 14.66
C MET A 1 2.89 -8.58 15.56
N ARG A 2 2.71 -8.28 16.86
CA ARG A 2 3.84 -8.02 17.79
C ARG A 2 4.89 -9.14 17.80
N THR A 3 4.46 -10.41 17.88
CA THR A 3 5.34 -11.60 17.83
C THR A 3 6.14 -11.76 16.53
N ILE A 4 5.57 -11.40 15.37
CA ILE A 4 6.27 -11.45 14.07
C ILE A 4 7.38 -10.39 13.99
N LYS A 5 7.16 -9.21 14.61
CA LYS A 5 8.18 -8.15 14.64
C LYS A 5 9.30 -8.44 15.64
N THR A 6 9.03 -9.19 16.72
CA THR A 6 10.01 -9.42 17.80
C THR A 6 10.92 -10.64 17.57
N ASN A 7 10.45 -11.69 16.89
CA ASN A 7 11.24 -12.91 16.68
C ASN A 7 11.72 -13.01 15.21
N ALA A 8 13.05 -13.03 15.04
CA ALA A 8 13.70 -13.02 13.73
C ALA A 8 13.29 -14.20 12.84
N TRP A 9 13.07 -15.39 13.39
CA TRP A 9 12.71 -16.59 12.61
C TRP A 9 11.31 -16.50 12.02
N TYR A 10 10.33 -16.09 12.82
CA TYR A 10 8.97 -15.87 12.34
C TYR A 10 8.91 -14.73 11.31
N ARG A 11 9.73 -13.69 11.48
CA ARG A 11 9.86 -12.61 10.50
C ARG A 11 10.38 -13.11 9.16
N LEU A 12 11.45 -13.91 9.15
CA LEU A 12 12.01 -14.49 7.92
C LEU A 12 11.03 -15.43 7.22
N GLY A 13 10.33 -16.28 7.97
CA GLY A 13 9.28 -17.13 7.43
C GLY A 13 8.16 -16.32 6.78
N PHE A 14 7.70 -15.26 7.45
CA PHE A 14 6.67 -14.36 6.93
C PHE A 14 7.11 -13.64 5.65
N ILE A 15 8.37 -13.14 5.62
CA ILE A 15 8.95 -12.54 4.41
C ILE A 15 9.00 -13.58 3.28
N THR A 16 9.43 -14.80 3.56
CA THR A 16 9.51 -15.87 2.55
C THR A 16 8.15 -16.16 1.91
N VAL A 17 7.10 -16.25 2.72
CA VAL A 17 5.73 -16.45 2.22
C VAL A 17 5.30 -15.28 1.35
N ALA A 18 5.57 -14.04 1.77
CA ALA A 18 5.25 -12.86 0.96
C ALA A 18 5.98 -12.87 -0.39
N LEU A 19 7.28 -13.23 -0.41
CA LEU A 19 8.06 -13.35 -1.64
C LEU A 19 7.56 -14.49 -2.54
N ALA A 20 7.11 -15.61 -1.96
CA ALA A 20 6.51 -16.70 -2.71
C ALA A 20 5.21 -16.27 -3.40
N VAL A 21 4.35 -15.49 -2.72
CA VAL A 21 3.14 -14.91 -3.32
C VAL A 21 3.50 -13.99 -4.50
N ILE A 22 4.51 -13.14 -4.33
CA ILE A 22 5.00 -12.25 -5.41
C ILE A 22 5.56 -13.08 -6.58
N ALA A 23 6.37 -14.10 -6.30
CA ALA A 23 6.96 -14.95 -7.33
C ALA A 23 5.89 -15.74 -8.10
N VAL A 24 4.86 -16.27 -7.43
CA VAL A 24 3.70 -16.90 -8.05
C VAL A 24 2.98 -15.92 -8.96
N SER A 25 2.73 -14.69 -8.50
CA SER A 25 2.13 -13.65 -9.32
C SER A 25 2.92 -13.42 -10.61
N ILE A 26 4.25 -13.23 -10.49
CA ILE A 26 5.10 -12.95 -11.64
C ILE A 26 5.17 -14.14 -12.61
N ASN A 27 5.51 -15.33 -12.12
CA ASN A 27 5.79 -16.49 -12.98
C ASN A 27 4.53 -17.08 -13.62
N LEU A 28 3.35 -16.93 -12.99
CA LEU A 28 2.12 -17.54 -13.49
C LEU A 28 1.20 -16.57 -14.24
N PHE A 29 1.32 -15.26 -13.98
CA PHE A 29 0.39 -14.26 -14.51
C PHE A 29 1.04 -13.16 -15.35
N PHE A 30 2.20 -12.64 -14.96
CA PHE A 30 2.85 -11.54 -15.71
C PHE A 30 3.82 -12.03 -16.78
N ALA A 31 4.86 -12.76 -16.38
CA ALA A 31 5.94 -13.18 -17.27
C ALA A 31 5.47 -14.02 -18.47
N PRO A 32 4.54 -15.00 -18.32
CA PRO A 32 4.04 -15.75 -19.47
C PRO A 32 3.25 -14.92 -20.49
N HIS A 33 2.77 -13.75 -20.09
CA HIS A 33 1.99 -12.83 -20.93
C HIS A 33 2.81 -11.64 -21.45
N GLY A 34 4.11 -11.58 -21.14
CA GLY A 34 5.01 -10.51 -21.60
C GLY A 34 4.63 -9.12 -21.10
N VAL A 35 3.96 -9.03 -19.94
CA VAL A 35 3.49 -7.76 -19.36
C VAL A 35 4.43 -7.33 -18.23
N ALA A 36 5.22 -6.30 -18.48
CA ALA A 36 6.13 -5.73 -17.48
C ALA A 36 5.44 -4.60 -16.69
N ALA A 37 4.96 -4.89 -15.48
CA ALA A 37 4.22 -3.94 -14.64
C ALA A 37 5.10 -3.09 -13.69
N GLY A 38 6.36 -2.80 -14.05
CA GLY A 38 7.24 -1.96 -13.23
C GLY A 38 8.32 -2.69 -12.42
N GLY A 39 9.16 -1.92 -11.73
CA GLY A 39 10.22 -2.43 -10.87
C GLY A 39 11.32 -3.27 -11.53
N SER A 40 12.10 -3.98 -10.71
CA SER A 40 13.17 -4.85 -11.22
C SER A 40 12.63 -6.08 -11.94
N THR A 41 11.47 -6.58 -11.53
CA THR A 41 10.83 -7.75 -12.15
C THR A 41 10.19 -7.40 -13.49
N GLY A 42 9.62 -6.22 -13.66
CA GLY A 42 9.18 -5.71 -14.95
C GLY A 42 10.34 -5.54 -15.93
N LEU A 43 11.45 -4.94 -15.48
CA LEU A 43 12.67 -4.90 -16.29
C LEU A 43 13.16 -6.30 -16.67
N ALA A 44 13.11 -7.27 -15.76
CA ALA A 44 13.47 -8.64 -16.05
C ALA A 44 12.56 -9.31 -17.09
N ILE A 45 11.26 -9.01 -17.10
CA ILE A 45 10.32 -9.47 -18.14
C ILE A 45 10.69 -8.85 -19.50
N ILE A 46 10.99 -7.55 -19.54
CA ILE A 46 11.45 -6.89 -20.77
C ILE A 46 12.74 -7.55 -21.31
N LEU A 47 13.71 -7.82 -20.44
CA LEU A 47 14.95 -8.50 -20.83
C LEU A 47 14.70 -9.92 -21.35
N PHE A 48 13.71 -10.62 -20.81
CA PHE A 48 13.30 -11.92 -21.32
C PHE A 48 12.67 -11.80 -22.72
N GLU A 49 11.77 -10.84 -22.95
CA GLU A 49 11.14 -10.65 -24.26
C GLU A 49 12.16 -10.31 -25.36
N VAL A 50 13.18 -9.49 -25.05
CA VAL A 50 14.20 -9.06 -26.02
C VAL A 50 15.32 -10.08 -26.20
N TRP A 51 15.90 -10.60 -25.11
CA TRP A 51 17.12 -11.42 -25.15
C TRP A 51 16.92 -12.86 -24.65
N ARG A 52 15.71 -13.24 -24.25
CA ARG A 52 15.38 -14.56 -23.69
C ARG A 52 16.21 -14.94 -22.47
N VAL A 53 16.75 -13.94 -21.76
CA VAL A 53 17.44 -14.15 -20.48
C VAL A 53 16.39 -14.50 -19.42
N PRO A 54 16.53 -15.60 -18.67
CA PRO A 54 15.55 -16.02 -17.68
C PRO A 54 15.19 -14.90 -16.69
N VAL A 55 13.89 -14.69 -16.46
CA VAL A 55 13.37 -13.60 -15.62
C VAL A 55 13.99 -13.63 -14.21
N ALA A 56 14.14 -14.82 -13.62
CA ALA A 56 14.78 -14.98 -12.31
C ALA A 56 16.25 -14.51 -12.29
N LEU A 57 17.03 -14.83 -13.33
CA LEU A 57 18.43 -14.40 -13.44
C LEU A 57 18.56 -12.89 -13.65
N SER A 58 17.75 -12.31 -14.54
CA SER A 58 17.70 -10.87 -14.75
C SER A 58 17.31 -10.14 -13.46
N THR A 59 16.31 -10.65 -12.73
CA THR A 59 15.88 -10.08 -11.45
C THR A 59 17.00 -10.15 -10.42
N MET A 60 17.74 -11.27 -10.34
CA MET A 60 18.91 -11.41 -9.47
C MET A 60 19.99 -10.37 -9.79
N GLY A 61 20.37 -10.24 -11.07
CA GLY A 61 21.38 -9.28 -11.50
C GLY A 61 21.00 -7.83 -11.17
N ILE A 62 19.76 -7.44 -11.49
CA ILE A 62 19.25 -6.09 -11.20
C ILE A 62 19.21 -5.84 -9.69
N ASN A 63 18.69 -6.79 -8.90
CA ASN A 63 18.60 -6.66 -7.45
C ASN A 63 19.99 -6.56 -6.80
N VAL A 64 20.98 -7.34 -7.25
CA VAL A 64 22.36 -7.27 -6.76
C VAL A 64 22.98 -5.91 -7.09
N ALA A 65 22.83 -5.42 -8.33
CA ALA A 65 23.34 -4.10 -8.72
C ALA A 65 22.72 -2.98 -7.86
N LEU A 66 21.41 -3.04 -7.64
CA LEU A 66 20.71 -2.08 -6.79
C LEU A 66 21.10 -2.19 -5.32
N LEU A 67 21.33 -3.40 -4.79
CA LEU A 67 21.83 -3.58 -3.42
C LEU A 67 23.21 -2.96 -3.22
N ILE A 68 24.12 -3.15 -4.19
CA ILE A 68 25.43 -2.50 -4.16
C ILE A 68 25.26 -0.98 -4.12
N LEU A 69 24.40 -0.44 -4.98
CA LEU A 69 24.09 0.99 -5.00
C LEU A 69 23.48 1.47 -3.67
N ALA A 70 22.55 0.71 -3.09
CA ALA A 70 21.92 1.01 -1.81
C ALA A 70 22.94 1.02 -0.65
N TYR A 71 23.90 0.10 -0.67
CA TYR A 71 24.95 0.02 0.34
C TYR A 71 25.81 1.30 0.39
N PHE A 72 26.06 1.92 -0.76
CA PHE A 72 26.85 3.16 -0.84
C PHE A 72 26.01 4.44 -0.72
N LEU A 73 24.81 4.47 -1.29
CA LEU A 73 24.01 5.70 -1.39
C LEU A 73 22.99 5.85 -0.26
N VAL A 74 22.51 4.76 0.34
CA VAL A 74 21.52 4.76 1.43
C VAL A 74 22.27 4.55 2.77
N ASP A 75 21.59 4.11 3.83
CA ASP A 75 22.22 3.73 5.10
C ASP A 75 22.34 2.21 5.22
N ARG A 76 23.35 1.75 5.96
CA ARG A 76 23.65 0.31 6.11
C ARG A 76 22.51 -0.47 6.74
N ALA A 77 21.76 0.13 7.66
CA ALA A 77 20.65 -0.55 8.33
C ALA A 77 19.52 -0.86 7.35
N THR A 78 19.15 0.09 6.50
CA THR A 78 18.17 -0.10 5.43
C THR A 78 18.63 -1.14 4.41
N SER A 79 19.89 -1.08 3.98
CA SER A 79 20.45 -2.04 3.01
C SER A 79 20.43 -3.48 3.53
N VAL A 80 20.76 -3.70 4.81
CA VAL A 80 20.66 -5.04 5.43
C VAL A 80 19.21 -5.53 5.52
N ARG A 81 18.25 -4.63 5.80
CA ARG A 81 16.81 -5.00 5.89
C ARG A 81 16.24 -5.49 4.56
N ILE A 82 16.66 -4.91 3.45
CA ILE A 82 16.16 -5.28 2.12
C ILE A 82 16.97 -6.40 1.45
N LEU A 83 18.16 -6.72 1.96
CA LEU A 83 19.08 -7.74 1.41
C LEU A 83 18.39 -9.09 1.23
N TYR A 84 17.73 -9.58 2.29
CA TYR A 84 17.14 -10.92 2.28
C TYR A 84 16.09 -11.06 1.16
N GLY A 85 15.13 -10.14 1.08
CA GLY A 85 14.08 -10.24 0.07
C GLY A 85 14.56 -9.94 -1.35
N SER A 86 15.56 -9.07 -1.50
CA SER A 86 16.25 -8.82 -2.78
C SER A 86 16.86 -10.08 -3.38
N LEU A 87 17.47 -10.92 -2.54
CA LEU A 87 18.15 -12.14 -2.99
C LEU A 87 17.20 -13.35 -3.03
N MET A 88 16.25 -13.44 -2.10
CA MET A 88 15.33 -14.58 -2.04
C MET A 88 14.24 -14.54 -3.11
N LEU A 89 13.74 -13.37 -3.52
CA LEU A 89 12.74 -13.29 -4.58
C LEU A 89 13.17 -14.05 -5.86
N PRO A 90 14.32 -13.71 -6.50
CA PRO A 90 14.75 -14.40 -7.71
C PRO A 90 15.06 -15.89 -7.47
N VAL A 91 15.51 -16.28 -6.27
CA VAL A 91 15.72 -17.69 -5.92
C VAL A 91 14.40 -18.45 -5.94
N ILE A 92 13.34 -17.90 -5.33
CA ILE A 92 12.01 -18.53 -5.34
C ILE A 92 11.44 -18.55 -6.76
N MET A 93 11.62 -17.46 -7.53
CA MET A 93 11.23 -17.41 -8.94
C MET A 93 11.95 -18.45 -9.81
N ALA A 94 13.20 -18.81 -9.48
CA ALA A 94 13.96 -19.82 -10.21
C ALA A 94 13.44 -21.25 -9.96
N VAL A 95 12.87 -21.51 -8.76
CA VAL A 95 12.30 -22.81 -8.39
C VAL A 95 10.87 -22.97 -8.93
N LEU A 96 10.11 -21.88 -9.05
CA LEU A 96 8.75 -21.92 -9.56
C LEU A 96 8.72 -21.98 -11.10
N PRO A 97 7.88 -22.83 -11.70
CA PRO A 97 7.74 -22.88 -13.15
C PRO A 97 7.09 -21.59 -13.68
N ILE A 98 7.52 -21.17 -14.87
CA ILE A 98 6.86 -20.09 -15.62
C ILE A 98 5.82 -20.76 -16.54
N THR A 99 4.54 -20.58 -16.25
CA THR A 99 3.46 -21.21 -17.03
C THR A 99 2.19 -20.37 -17.04
N LYS A 100 1.42 -20.45 -18.14
CA LYS A 100 0.13 -19.76 -18.28
C LYS A 100 -0.94 -20.55 -17.53
N VAL A 101 -1.27 -20.11 -16.32
CA VAL A 101 -2.41 -20.68 -15.57
C VAL A 101 -3.75 -20.22 -16.14
N VAL A 102 -3.79 -19.01 -16.70
CA VAL A 102 -4.95 -18.43 -17.37
C VAL A 102 -4.52 -18.00 -18.78
N GLN A 103 -5.37 -18.25 -19.78
CA GLN A 103 -5.07 -17.89 -21.19
C GLN A 103 -5.41 -16.43 -21.51
N ASP A 104 -6.46 -15.91 -20.89
CA ASP A 104 -6.89 -14.53 -21.07
C ASP A 104 -5.92 -13.57 -20.36
N LYS A 105 -5.30 -12.67 -21.13
CA LYS A 105 -4.30 -11.72 -20.62
C LYS A 105 -4.89 -10.78 -19.59
N LEU A 106 -6.07 -10.22 -19.81
CA LEU A 106 -6.68 -9.26 -18.89
C LEU A 106 -6.95 -9.92 -17.53
N LEU A 107 -7.58 -11.09 -17.54
CA LEU A 107 -7.86 -11.86 -16.34
C LEU A 107 -6.58 -12.26 -15.61
N ALA A 108 -5.56 -12.70 -16.36
CA ALA A 108 -4.27 -13.03 -15.78
C ALA A 108 -3.67 -11.82 -15.05
N ILE A 109 -3.66 -10.64 -15.68
CA ILE A 109 -3.12 -9.43 -15.07
C ILE A 109 -3.94 -8.97 -13.87
N VAL A 110 -5.27 -9.01 -13.92
CA VAL A 110 -6.11 -8.66 -12.77
C VAL A 110 -5.78 -9.54 -11.55
N VAL A 111 -5.73 -10.87 -11.73
CA VAL A 111 -5.41 -11.81 -10.64
C VAL A 111 -3.97 -11.62 -10.17
N GLY A 112 -3.03 -11.49 -11.10
CA GLY A 112 -1.63 -11.23 -10.81
C GLY A 112 -1.45 -9.96 -9.97
N SER A 113 -2.10 -8.85 -10.33
CA SER A 113 -2.03 -7.57 -9.61
C SER A 113 -2.58 -7.66 -8.18
N ILE A 114 -3.63 -8.45 -7.94
CA ILE A 114 -4.15 -8.67 -6.59
C ILE A 114 -3.13 -9.46 -5.75
N LEU A 115 -2.57 -10.53 -6.31
CA LEU A 115 -1.57 -11.35 -5.62
C LEU A 115 -0.29 -10.56 -5.32
N ILE A 116 0.22 -9.79 -6.28
CA ILE A 116 1.44 -8.99 -6.07
C ILE A 116 1.20 -7.90 -5.01
N ALA A 117 0.02 -7.28 -4.98
CA ALA A 117 -0.37 -6.34 -3.94
C ALA A 117 -0.41 -6.98 -2.56
N ILE A 118 -1.00 -8.18 -2.42
CA ILE A 118 -1.01 -8.90 -1.15
C ILE A 118 0.43 -9.17 -0.67
N GLY A 119 1.29 -9.65 -1.56
CA GLY A 119 2.69 -9.90 -1.23
C GLY A 119 3.46 -8.64 -0.83
N PHE A 120 3.27 -7.52 -1.55
CA PHE A 120 3.87 -6.23 -1.19
C PHE A 120 3.33 -5.70 0.15
N ALA A 121 2.03 -5.82 0.41
CA ALA A 121 1.44 -5.41 1.69
C ALA A 121 2.04 -6.20 2.85
N MET A 122 2.18 -7.52 2.70
CA MET A 122 2.85 -8.35 3.70
C MET A 122 4.29 -7.88 3.96
N LEU A 123 5.09 -7.64 2.91
CA LEU A 123 6.46 -7.13 3.10
C LEU A 123 6.48 -5.79 3.85
N TYR A 124 5.58 -4.87 3.52
CA TYR A 124 5.49 -3.56 4.18
C TYR A 124 5.11 -3.67 5.67
N MET A 125 4.26 -4.64 6.05
CA MET A 125 3.88 -4.85 7.46
C MET A 125 5.08 -5.19 8.37
N VAL A 126 6.17 -5.72 7.82
CA VAL A 126 7.39 -6.10 8.55
C VAL A 126 8.62 -5.29 8.12
N ASP A 127 8.42 -4.14 7.48
CA ASP A 127 9.47 -3.24 7.02
C ASP A 127 10.52 -3.96 6.15
N ALA A 128 10.05 -4.88 5.31
CA ALA A 128 10.85 -5.65 4.36
C ALA A 128 10.56 -5.23 2.92
N SER A 129 11.38 -5.71 1.99
CA SER A 129 11.21 -5.43 0.57
C SER A 129 11.67 -6.60 -0.29
N SER A 130 11.11 -6.71 -1.48
CA SER A 130 11.59 -7.58 -2.57
C SER A 130 12.86 -7.04 -3.25
N GLY A 131 13.37 -5.90 -2.78
CA GLY A 131 14.68 -5.36 -3.15
C GLY A 131 14.64 -4.34 -4.27
N GLY A 132 14.60 -4.81 -5.51
CA GLY A 132 14.92 -3.96 -6.65
C GLY A 132 13.94 -2.81 -6.88
N THR A 133 12.66 -3.02 -6.67
CA THR A 133 11.64 -1.99 -6.91
C THR A 133 11.72 -0.84 -5.90
N THR A 134 12.16 -1.09 -4.66
CA THR A 134 12.15 -0.07 -3.59
C THR A 134 13.46 0.68 -3.42
N VAL A 135 14.58 0.15 -3.95
CA VAL A 135 15.90 0.79 -3.77
C VAL A 135 15.97 2.17 -4.42
N PRO A 136 15.64 2.37 -5.71
CA PRO A 136 15.77 3.69 -6.31
C PRO A 136 14.89 4.75 -5.63
N PRO A 137 13.62 4.48 -5.25
CA PRO A 137 12.83 5.39 -4.42
C PRO A 137 13.47 5.77 -3.08
N LEU A 138 14.17 4.84 -2.42
CA LEU A 138 14.87 5.13 -1.15
C LEU A 138 16.08 6.05 -1.36
N ILE A 139 16.83 5.85 -2.46
CA ILE A 139 17.93 6.73 -2.85
C ILE A 139 17.40 8.14 -3.13
N LEU A 140 16.33 8.26 -3.91
CA LEU A 140 15.71 9.54 -4.25
C LEU A 140 15.18 10.27 -3.01
N LYS A 141 14.54 9.55 -2.08
CA LYS A 141 14.10 10.12 -0.81
C LYS A 141 15.27 10.66 0.01
N LYS A 142 16.37 9.92 0.12
CA LYS A 142 17.53 10.31 0.94
C LYS A 142 18.27 11.52 0.39
N HIS A 143 18.46 11.60 -0.93
CA HIS A 143 19.28 12.65 -1.56
C HIS A 143 18.48 13.87 -2.03
N PHE A 144 17.20 13.69 -2.37
CA PHE A 144 16.36 14.74 -2.94
C PHE A 144 15.09 15.04 -2.14
N GLY A 145 14.81 14.32 -1.06
CA GLY A 145 13.62 14.53 -0.23
C GLY A 145 12.30 14.16 -0.92
N ILE A 146 12.35 13.48 -2.06
CA ILE A 146 11.16 13.09 -2.82
C ILE A 146 10.42 11.96 -2.09
N ARG A 147 9.09 12.04 -2.05
CA ARG A 147 8.24 10.97 -1.50
C ARG A 147 8.51 9.64 -2.20
N THR A 148 8.65 8.58 -1.42
CA THR A 148 8.98 7.23 -1.91
C THR A 148 7.87 6.70 -2.83
N GLU A 149 6.61 6.95 -2.48
CA GLU A 149 5.44 6.50 -3.23
C GLU A 149 5.39 7.13 -4.64
N ASN A 150 5.68 8.43 -4.73
CA ASN A 150 5.72 9.16 -6.01
C ASN A 150 6.88 8.68 -6.88
N SER A 151 8.06 8.49 -6.26
CA SER A 151 9.25 8.01 -6.96
C SER A 151 9.03 6.62 -7.54
N LEU A 152 8.44 5.73 -6.73
CA LEU A 152 8.10 4.37 -7.14
C LEU A 152 7.13 4.37 -8.33
N PHE A 153 6.04 5.14 -8.25
CA PHE A 153 5.07 5.23 -9.34
C PHE A 153 5.71 5.71 -10.66
N VAL A 154 6.57 6.73 -10.60
CA VAL A 154 7.27 7.24 -11.79
C VAL A 154 8.18 6.17 -12.40
N ILE A 155 8.97 5.47 -11.57
CA ILE A 155 9.85 4.40 -12.03
C ILE A 155 9.04 3.28 -12.69
N ASP A 156 7.93 2.89 -12.07
CA ASP A 156 7.07 1.83 -12.60
C ASP A 156 6.42 2.22 -13.93
N VAL A 157 6.00 3.49 -14.08
CA VAL A 157 5.49 4.01 -15.36
C VAL A 157 6.58 4.02 -16.43
N VAL A 158 7.81 4.42 -16.09
CA VAL A 158 8.95 4.40 -17.02
C VAL A 158 9.24 2.98 -17.49
N VAL A 159 9.34 2.03 -16.57
CA VAL A 159 9.57 0.61 -16.91
C VAL A 159 8.39 0.05 -17.71
N SER A 160 7.15 0.35 -17.32
CA SER A 160 5.96 -0.10 -18.04
C SER A 160 5.90 0.45 -19.46
N SER A 161 6.35 1.68 -19.69
CA SER A 161 6.40 2.30 -21.02
C SER A 161 7.30 1.55 -21.99
N LEU A 162 8.29 0.80 -21.51
CA LEU A 162 9.12 -0.07 -22.35
C LEU A 162 8.33 -1.18 -23.04
N ASN A 163 7.17 -1.58 -22.48
CA ASN A 163 6.29 -2.55 -23.14
C ASN A 163 5.85 -2.05 -24.53
N ILE A 164 5.68 -0.73 -24.74
CA ILE A 164 5.22 -0.19 -26.04
C ILE A 164 6.16 -0.64 -27.17
N ILE A 165 7.46 -0.62 -26.91
CA ILE A 165 8.50 -0.95 -27.88
C ILE A 165 8.68 -2.47 -28.00
N VAL A 166 8.53 -3.20 -26.90
CA VAL A 166 8.92 -4.62 -26.80
C VAL A 166 7.74 -5.58 -27.02
N SER A 167 6.63 -5.35 -26.31
CA SER A 167 5.45 -6.22 -26.27
C SER A 167 4.20 -5.59 -26.92
N GLY A 168 4.28 -4.31 -27.30
CA GLY A 168 3.20 -3.53 -27.90
C GLY A 168 2.29 -2.79 -26.91
N TRP A 169 1.34 -2.05 -27.47
CA TRP A 169 0.41 -1.19 -26.72
C TRP A 169 -0.50 -1.95 -25.75
N GLU A 170 -0.94 -3.15 -26.11
CA GLU A 170 -1.79 -3.98 -25.25
C GLU A 170 -1.08 -4.28 -23.92
N ALA A 171 0.18 -4.71 -23.97
CA ALA A 171 0.97 -5.00 -22.78
C ALA A 171 1.24 -3.74 -21.94
N PHE A 172 1.47 -2.58 -22.57
CA PHE A 172 1.60 -1.31 -21.86
C PHE A 172 0.33 -0.93 -21.09
N ILE A 173 -0.84 -1.01 -21.74
CA ILE A 173 -2.13 -0.69 -21.11
C ILE A 173 -2.41 -1.65 -19.95
N LEU A 174 -2.14 -2.95 -20.14
CA LEU A 174 -2.28 -3.95 -19.10
C LEU A 174 -1.30 -3.70 -17.92
N ALA A 175 -0.07 -3.31 -18.20
CA ALA A 175 0.90 -2.93 -17.17
C ALA A 175 0.44 -1.70 -16.38
N ALA A 176 -0.04 -0.65 -17.06
CA ALA A 176 -0.58 0.53 -16.40
C ALA A 176 -1.83 0.20 -15.56
N PHE A 177 -2.70 -0.65 -16.08
CA PHE A 177 -3.88 -1.13 -15.36
C PHE A 177 -3.49 -1.96 -14.12
N SER A 178 -2.46 -2.80 -14.23
CA SER A 178 -1.89 -3.55 -13.11
C SER A 178 -1.39 -2.62 -12.00
N LEU A 179 -0.71 -1.53 -12.35
CA LEU A 179 -0.24 -0.54 -11.37
C LEU A 179 -1.40 0.10 -10.60
N LEU A 180 -2.51 0.42 -11.29
CA LEU A 180 -3.70 0.96 -10.65
C LEU A 180 -4.36 -0.04 -9.71
N ILE A 181 -4.56 -1.28 -10.14
CA ILE A 181 -5.13 -2.36 -9.30
C ILE A 181 -4.24 -2.60 -8.09
N THR A 182 -2.93 -2.75 -8.31
CA THR A 182 -1.97 -3.00 -7.23
C THR A 182 -2.03 -1.89 -6.20
N ARG A 183 -2.05 -0.61 -6.62
CA ARG A 183 -2.18 0.54 -5.73
C ARG A 183 -3.50 0.54 -4.97
N MET A 184 -4.61 0.25 -5.64
CA MET A 184 -5.94 0.21 -5.00
C MET A 184 -6.01 -0.89 -3.94
N VAL A 185 -5.54 -2.08 -4.25
CA VAL A 185 -5.51 -3.23 -3.32
C VAL A 185 -4.55 -2.95 -2.16
N MET A 186 -3.36 -2.40 -2.43
CA MET A 186 -2.41 -1.99 -1.38
C MET A 186 -3.02 -0.97 -0.43
N ASN A 187 -3.67 0.08 -0.96
CA ASN A 187 -4.35 1.09 -0.15
C ASN A 187 -5.47 0.48 0.69
N TYR A 188 -6.23 -0.45 0.12
CA TYR A 188 -7.28 -1.17 0.82
C TYR A 188 -6.72 -2.01 1.98
N ILE A 189 -5.62 -2.75 1.76
CA ILE A 189 -4.98 -3.55 2.82
C ILE A 189 -4.37 -2.62 3.89
N ALA A 190 -3.74 -1.52 3.49
CA ALA A 190 -3.08 -0.58 4.40
C ALA A 190 -4.07 0.19 5.30
N THR A 191 -5.20 0.64 4.73
CA THR A 191 -6.25 1.35 5.49
C THR A 191 -7.19 0.40 6.23
N GLY A 192 -7.10 -0.90 5.98
CA GLY A 192 -7.96 -1.92 6.56
C GLY A 192 -9.42 -1.81 6.12
N LEU A 193 -10.26 -2.67 6.69
CA LEU A 193 -11.73 -2.57 6.61
C LEU A 193 -12.28 -1.48 7.52
N ASP A 194 -11.47 -1.03 8.49
CA ASP A 194 -11.88 -0.21 9.63
C ASP A 194 -11.59 1.28 9.37
N ARG A 195 -12.14 1.81 8.27
CA ARG A 195 -12.04 3.23 7.94
C ARG A 195 -12.78 4.04 9.01
N LYS A 196 -12.10 5.00 9.63
CA LYS A 196 -12.73 5.94 10.57
C LYS A 196 -13.07 7.26 9.88
N ARG A 197 -14.17 7.87 10.32
CA ARG A 197 -14.63 9.20 9.93
C ARG A 197 -14.52 10.12 11.13
N MET A 198 -14.00 11.31 10.90
CA MET A 198 -14.05 12.40 11.88
C MET A 198 -15.15 13.35 11.46
N LEU A 199 -16.00 13.73 12.40
CA LEU A 199 -17.03 14.73 12.26
C LEU A 199 -16.68 15.90 13.16
N HIS A 200 -16.66 17.10 12.61
CA HIS A 200 -16.74 18.33 13.38
C HIS A 200 -18.20 18.74 13.38
N VAL A 201 -18.83 18.68 14.55
CA VAL A 201 -20.23 19.02 14.76
C VAL A 201 -20.27 20.37 15.45
N VAL A 202 -20.92 21.34 14.82
CA VAL A 202 -21.18 22.66 15.40
C VAL A 202 -22.69 22.80 15.58
N SER A 203 -23.12 23.11 16.80
CA SER A 203 -24.52 23.37 17.14
C SER A 203 -24.59 24.46 18.19
N ASP A 204 -25.45 25.45 17.99
CA ASP A 204 -25.51 26.64 18.87
C ASP A 204 -26.13 26.34 20.24
N ARG A 205 -26.87 25.23 20.41
CA ARG A 205 -27.63 24.95 21.65
C ARG A 205 -27.64 23.50 22.10
N GLN A 206 -27.31 22.55 21.23
CA GLN A 206 -27.52 21.13 21.52
C GLN A 206 -26.25 20.31 21.67
N LEU A 207 -25.07 20.92 21.56
CA LEU A 207 -23.77 20.25 21.66
C LEU A 207 -23.64 19.26 22.85
N PRO A 208 -23.97 19.64 24.11
CA PRO A 208 -23.89 18.71 25.24
C PRO A 208 -24.87 17.53 25.13
N THR A 209 -26.06 17.77 24.58
CA THR A 209 -27.08 16.73 24.39
C THR A 209 -26.67 15.76 23.28
N ILE A 210 -26.18 16.29 22.16
CA ILE A 210 -25.66 15.51 21.04
C ILE A 210 -24.52 14.62 21.52
N MET A 211 -23.55 15.18 22.27
CA MET A 211 -22.45 14.41 22.84
C MET A 211 -22.98 13.26 23.71
N ARG A 212 -23.84 13.55 24.69
CA ARG A 212 -24.38 12.53 25.59
C ARG A 212 -25.09 11.41 24.85
N VAL A 213 -25.98 11.75 23.91
CA VAL A 213 -26.77 10.75 23.19
C VAL A 213 -25.88 9.89 22.28
N ILE A 214 -24.87 10.47 21.63
CA ILE A 214 -23.90 9.70 20.82
C ILE A 214 -23.10 8.75 21.72
N THR A 215 -22.55 9.24 22.84
CA THR A 215 -21.76 8.43 23.77
C THR A 215 -22.60 7.29 24.37
N ASP A 216 -23.86 7.54 24.73
CA ASP A 216 -24.75 6.53 25.31
C ASP A 216 -25.19 5.48 24.27
N THR A 217 -25.41 5.89 23.02
CA THR A 217 -25.90 5.00 21.96
C THR A 217 -24.81 4.11 21.38
N TYR A 218 -23.60 4.65 21.19
CA TYR A 218 -22.51 3.96 20.50
C TYR A 218 -21.34 3.56 21.41
N GLY A 219 -21.29 4.07 22.65
CA GLY A 219 -20.28 3.69 23.64
C GLY A 219 -18.85 3.85 23.12
N ALA A 220 -18.04 2.79 23.26
CA ALA A 220 -16.64 2.78 22.85
C ALA A 220 -16.42 2.84 21.31
N ALA A 221 -17.47 2.63 20.51
CA ALA A 221 -17.37 2.68 19.04
C ALA A 221 -17.29 4.12 18.50
N VAL A 222 -17.67 5.11 19.31
CA VAL A 222 -17.63 6.52 18.92
C VAL A 222 -16.97 7.36 20.00
N THR A 223 -15.86 8.01 19.66
CA THR A 223 -15.16 8.90 20.59
C THR A 223 -15.61 10.34 20.35
N THR A 224 -16.08 11.00 21.40
CA THR A 224 -16.54 12.40 21.36
C THR A 224 -15.65 13.28 22.23
N VAL A 225 -15.12 14.37 21.67
CA VAL A 225 -14.33 15.37 22.40
C VAL A 225 -14.96 16.75 22.17
N LEU A 226 -15.31 17.43 23.26
CA LEU A 226 -15.73 18.82 23.20
C LEU A 226 -14.49 19.72 23.12
N VAL A 227 -14.40 20.50 22.04
CA VAL A 227 -13.38 21.53 21.85
C VAL A 227 -14.05 22.86 22.13
N ALA A 228 -13.74 23.44 23.30
CA ALA A 228 -14.27 24.73 23.69
C ALA A 228 -13.57 25.87 22.93
N GLY A 229 -14.34 26.91 22.61
CA GLY A 229 -13.79 28.16 22.09
C GLY A 229 -12.89 28.89 23.09
N ASP A 230 -12.05 29.81 22.60
CA ASP A 230 -11.31 30.77 23.44
C ASP A 230 -12.29 31.69 24.20
N ASP A 231 -12.03 31.89 25.50
CA ASP A 231 -12.72 32.83 26.41
C ASP A 231 -12.76 34.28 25.88
N ALA A 232 -11.95 34.63 24.88
CA ALA A 232 -11.93 35.92 24.19
C ALA A 232 -13.18 36.22 23.31
N GLY A 233 -14.19 35.34 23.30
CA GLY A 233 -15.56 35.67 22.89
C GLY A 233 -15.92 35.42 21.43
N ASP A 234 -15.02 34.86 20.62
CA ASP A 234 -15.28 34.51 19.21
C ASP A 234 -15.11 33.00 18.92
N GLY A 235 -14.68 32.22 19.91
CA GLY A 235 -14.57 30.77 19.79
C GLY A 235 -15.95 30.11 19.92
N ARG A 236 -16.38 29.39 18.88
CA ARG A 236 -17.54 28.50 18.99
C ARG A 236 -17.10 27.12 19.45
N ASP A 237 -17.86 26.52 20.36
CA ASP A 237 -17.66 25.14 20.76
C ASP A 237 -17.90 24.20 19.56
N VAL A 238 -17.02 23.21 19.42
CA VAL A 238 -17.11 22.19 18.38
C VAL A 238 -17.02 20.82 19.03
N LEU A 239 -17.95 19.92 18.67
CA LEU A 239 -17.88 18.53 19.06
C LEU A 239 -17.16 17.73 17.99
N LEU A 240 -16.01 17.18 18.34
CA LEU A 240 -15.26 16.27 17.49
C LEU A 240 -15.71 14.84 17.75
N VAL A 241 -16.23 14.18 16.72
CA VAL A 241 -16.76 12.82 16.80
C VAL A 241 -15.95 11.92 15.86
N VAL A 242 -15.32 10.88 16.40
CA VAL A 242 -14.62 9.86 15.61
C VAL A 242 -15.46 8.58 15.63
N THR A 243 -15.88 8.12 14.46
CA THR A 243 -16.79 6.97 14.28
C THR A 243 -16.29 6.06 13.17
N ASP A 244 -16.64 4.79 13.22
CA ASP A 244 -16.34 3.84 12.15
C ASP A 244 -17.22 4.10 10.91
N GLN A 245 -16.73 3.69 9.72
CA GLN A 245 -17.38 3.97 8.44
C GLN A 245 -18.81 3.42 8.31
N PRO A 246 -19.17 2.25 8.88
CA PRO A 246 -20.56 1.76 8.88
C PRO A 246 -21.51 2.67 9.69
N GLU A 247 -21.06 3.16 10.84
CA GLU A 247 -21.84 3.94 11.81
C GLU A 247 -21.99 5.41 11.38
N TYR A 248 -21.09 5.91 10.52
CA TYR A 248 -21.09 7.29 10.02
C TYR A 248 -22.48 7.82 9.62
N LYS A 249 -23.21 7.08 8.79
CA LYS A 249 -24.53 7.53 8.31
C LYS A 249 -25.54 7.61 9.44
N ASP A 250 -25.43 6.76 10.43
CA ASP A 250 -26.39 6.63 11.52
C ASP A 250 -26.12 7.69 12.59
N VAL A 251 -24.85 7.98 12.85
CA VAL A 251 -24.40 9.11 13.67
C VAL A 251 -24.84 10.45 13.07
N VAL A 252 -24.67 10.67 11.76
CA VAL A 252 -25.14 11.89 11.09
C VAL A 252 -26.66 12.05 11.19
N ARG A 253 -27.43 10.97 10.99
CA ARG A 253 -28.89 11.00 11.14
C ARG A 253 -29.32 11.32 12.57
N LEU A 254 -28.63 10.73 13.55
CA LEU A 254 -28.89 10.99 14.96
C LEU A 254 -28.64 12.45 15.32
N ILE A 255 -27.51 13.03 14.89
CA ILE A 255 -27.20 14.46 15.12
C ILE A 255 -28.31 15.35 14.56
N HIS A 256 -28.71 15.14 13.30
CA HIS A 256 -29.77 15.94 12.68
C HIS A 256 -31.18 15.71 13.26
N SER A 257 -31.41 14.55 13.89
CA SER A 257 -32.67 14.30 14.61
C SER A 257 -32.77 15.09 15.92
N LEU A 258 -31.63 15.44 16.51
CA LEU A 258 -31.54 16.28 17.70
C LEU A 258 -31.53 17.76 17.28
N ASP A 259 -30.63 18.13 16.38
CA ASP A 259 -30.50 19.49 15.87
C ASP A 259 -30.45 19.52 14.33
N VAL A 260 -31.57 19.92 13.73
CA VAL A 260 -31.71 20.08 12.28
C VAL A 260 -30.76 21.14 11.70
N HIS A 261 -30.32 22.11 12.52
CA HIS A 261 -29.43 23.20 12.11
C HIS A 261 -27.95 22.93 12.42
N ALA A 262 -27.62 21.76 12.98
CA ALA A 262 -26.23 21.39 13.24
C ALA A 262 -25.42 21.35 11.93
N LEU A 263 -24.27 22.01 11.92
CA LEU A 263 -23.30 21.91 10.84
C LEU A 263 -22.39 20.72 11.12
N ILE A 264 -22.28 19.81 10.15
CA ILE A 264 -21.40 18.64 10.24
C ILE A 264 -20.37 18.71 9.11
N ILE A 265 -19.09 18.82 9.46
CA ILE A 265 -17.97 18.72 8.52
C ILE A 265 -17.34 17.34 8.72
N SER A 266 -17.27 16.53 7.66
CA SER A 266 -16.70 15.19 7.72
C SER A 266 -15.35 15.08 7.01
N ALA A 267 -14.38 14.41 7.64
CA ALA A 267 -13.09 14.06 7.06
C ALA A 267 -12.82 12.55 7.17
N GLU A 268 -12.06 12.01 6.21
CA GLU A 268 -11.51 10.65 6.32
C GLU A 268 -10.31 10.66 7.26
N VAL A 269 -10.30 9.75 8.22
CA VAL A 269 -9.16 9.56 9.12
C VAL A 269 -8.43 8.31 8.69
N ALA A 270 -7.15 8.48 8.30
CA ALA A 270 -6.32 7.38 7.86
C ALA A 270 -5.90 6.45 9.01
N ASP A 271 -5.69 7.01 10.21
CA ASP A 271 -5.29 6.24 11.39
C ASP A 271 -5.65 6.98 12.68
N VAL A 272 -6.02 6.25 13.74
CA VAL A 272 -6.37 6.80 15.06
C VAL A 272 -5.55 6.06 16.13
N HIS A 273 -4.71 6.82 16.83
CA HIS A 273 -3.90 6.29 17.91
C HIS A 273 -4.50 6.75 19.24
N ALA A 274 -5.10 5.84 20.01
CA ALA A 274 -5.49 6.13 21.38
C ALA A 274 -4.24 6.13 22.28
N GLY A 275 -4.13 7.13 23.16
CA GLY A 275 -3.12 7.10 24.22
C GLY A 275 -3.42 5.95 25.19
N GLN A 276 -2.42 5.12 25.48
CA GLN A 276 -2.41 4.22 26.64
C GLN A 276 -1.67 4.89 27.79
#